data_AF-A0A8S3Q9R0-F1
#
_entry.id   AF-A0A8S3Q9R0-F1
#
_cell.length_a   1.000
_cell.length_b   1.000
_cell.length_c   1.000
_cell.angle_alpha   90.00
_cell.angle_beta   90.00
_cell.angle_gamma   90.00
#
_symmetry.space_group_name_H-M   'P 1'
#
loop_
_entity.id
_entity.type
_entity.pdbx_description
1 polymer ?
#
loop_
_entity_poly.entity_id
_entity_poly.type
_entity_poly.pdbx_seq_one_letter_code
_entity_poly.pdbx_strand_id
1 'polypeptide(L)'
;MASINLKSPLLTLSQFSDTPTYVKTITKLQILLPVEIIMPNTACESGNMTKLFTLVNDQFVNTSLSAVQRKYFNEARGIQYVKQLCVPEFSTVEMEVTSKYYCLAAAAALVKYVEFIQNIVFVDTIVWQQQQPW
;
A
#
# COMPACT_ATOMS: atom_id res chain seq x y z
N MET A 1 -2.94 -5.86 -3.55
CA MET A 1 -2.82 -5.22 -2.23
C MET A 1 -1.37 -4.80 -2.00
N ALA A 2 -1.17 -3.71 -1.25
CA ALA A 2 0.13 -3.30 -0.72
C ALA A 2 -0.07 -2.92 0.75
N SER A 3 0.97 -3.09 1.57
CA SER A 3 0.96 -2.68 2.98
C SER A 3 2.33 -2.13 3.37
N ILE A 4 2.34 -1.17 4.29
CA ILE A 4 3.57 -0.53 4.76
C ILE A 4 3.55 -0.46 6.29
N ASN A 5 4.67 -0.83 6.91
CA ASN A 5 4.89 -0.58 8.32
C ASN A 5 5.75 0.69 8.45
N LEU A 6 5.24 1.71 9.14
CA LEU A 6 5.98 2.97 9.29
C LEU A 6 7.09 2.88 10.36
N LYS A 7 7.02 1.91 11.28
CA LYS A 7 8.06 1.68 12.30
C LYS A 7 9.27 0.93 11.73
N SER A 8 9.04 0.14 10.70
CA SER A 8 10.07 -0.58 9.93
C SER A 8 9.72 -0.39 8.46
N PRO A 9 10.35 0.53 7.72
CA PRO A 9 9.91 1.02 6.40
C PRO A 9 9.93 -0.07 5.31
N LEU A 10 9.05 -1.04 5.47
CA LEU A 10 8.94 -2.26 4.69
C LEU A 10 7.64 -2.18 3.92
N LEU A 11 7.77 -2.01 2.61
CA LEU A 11 6.67 -2.09 1.67
C LEU A 11 6.48 -3.55 1.24
N THR A 12 5.35 -4.14 1.60
CA THR A 12 4.99 -5.50 1.18
C THR A 12 3.98 -5.44 0.04
N LEU A 13 4.32 -6.07 -1.09
CA LEU A 13 3.44 -6.22 -2.24
C LEU A 13 2.78 -7.60 -2.23
N SER A 14 1.49 -7.65 -2.55
CA SER A 14 0.76 -8.93 -2.59
C SER A 14 -0.33 -8.91 -3.64
N GLN A 15 -0.19 -9.81 -4.62
CA GLN A 15 -1.17 -10.03 -5.68
C GLN A 15 -1.53 -11.51 -5.75
N PHE A 16 -2.81 -11.80 -5.57
CA PHE A 16 -3.37 -13.15 -5.59
C PHE A 16 -4.80 -13.10 -6.11
N SER A 17 -5.26 -14.19 -6.71
CA SER A 17 -6.67 -14.37 -7.04
C SER A 17 -7.44 -14.85 -5.81
N ASP A 18 -8.63 -14.32 -5.63
CA ASP A 18 -9.53 -14.62 -4.50
C ASP A 18 -10.87 -15.20 -5.00
N THR A 19 -11.65 -15.73 -4.07
CA THR A 19 -13.05 -16.12 -4.31
C THR A 19 -13.97 -14.92 -4.13
N PRO A 20 -15.24 -15.00 -4.58
CA PRO A 20 -16.24 -13.94 -4.33
C PRO A 20 -16.49 -13.63 -2.84
N THR A 21 -16.05 -14.53 -1.94
CA THR A 21 -16.12 -14.36 -0.49
C THR A 21 -14.88 -13.67 0.11
N TYR A 22 -13.86 -13.35 -0.69
CA TYR A 22 -12.66 -12.61 -0.32
C TYR A 22 -11.86 -13.19 0.86
N VAL A 23 -11.92 -14.50 1.08
CA VAL A 23 -11.30 -15.16 2.25
C VAL A 23 -9.82 -14.84 2.34
N LYS A 24 -9.07 -14.89 1.23
CA LYS A 24 -7.62 -14.63 1.26
C LYS A 24 -7.30 -13.18 1.62
N THR A 25 -8.09 -12.25 1.09
CA THR A 25 -7.95 -10.81 1.38
C THR A 25 -8.20 -10.53 2.85
N ILE A 26 -9.30 -11.04 3.40
CA ILE A 26 -9.66 -10.87 4.81
C ILE A 26 -8.62 -11.51 5.73
N THR A 27 -8.23 -12.76 5.48
CA THR A 27 -7.19 -13.44 6.27
C THR A 27 -5.89 -12.65 6.26
N LYS A 28 -5.50 -12.07 5.11
CA LYS A 28 -4.27 -11.29 5.05
C LYS A 28 -4.37 -9.97 5.84
N LEU A 29 -5.53 -9.31 5.84
CA LEU A 29 -5.76 -8.15 6.70
C LEU A 29 -5.71 -8.52 8.19
N GLN A 30 -6.26 -9.66 8.59
CA GLN A 30 -6.18 -10.17 9.96
C GLN A 30 -4.75 -10.45 10.42
N ILE A 31 -3.90 -10.96 9.52
CA ILE A 31 -2.47 -11.17 9.81
C ILE A 31 -1.73 -9.84 9.93
N LEU A 32 -2.06 -8.86 9.07
CA LEU A 32 -1.38 -7.56 9.04
C LEU A 32 -1.78 -6.64 10.20
N LEU A 33 -2.98 -6.82 10.77
CA LEU A 33 -3.55 -5.96 11.82
C LEU A 33 -3.39 -4.45 11.50
N PRO A 34 -3.92 -3.98 10.37
CA PRO A 34 -3.73 -2.59 9.94
C PRO A 34 -4.40 -1.60 10.89
N VAL A 35 -3.70 -0.50 11.16
CA VAL A 35 -4.27 0.67 11.87
C VAL A 35 -5.20 1.47 10.95
N GLU A 36 -4.93 1.44 9.65
CA GLU A 36 -5.70 2.13 8.63
C GLU A 36 -5.69 1.33 7.32
N ILE A 37 -6.83 1.26 6.67
CA ILE A 37 -7.02 0.67 5.35
C ILE A 37 -7.45 1.78 4.39
N ILE A 38 -6.77 1.86 3.25
CA ILE A 38 -7.18 2.74 2.16
C ILE A 38 -7.81 1.93 1.03
N MET A 39 -8.88 2.47 0.45
CA MET A 39 -9.55 1.87 -0.70
C MET A 39 -9.84 2.93 -1.77
N PRO A 40 -9.97 2.56 -3.07
CA PRO A 40 -10.41 3.51 -4.08
C PRO A 40 -11.77 4.11 -3.70
N ASN A 41 -11.98 5.40 -3.94
CA ASN A 41 -13.26 6.08 -3.69
C ASN A 41 -14.44 5.40 -4.39
N THR A 42 -14.21 4.82 -5.58
CA THR A 42 -15.18 4.04 -6.34
C THR A 42 -15.67 2.78 -5.61
N ALA A 43 -15.02 2.37 -4.51
CA ALA A 43 -15.45 1.23 -3.71
C ALA A 43 -16.70 1.53 -2.85
N CYS A 44 -17.00 2.81 -2.61
CA CYS A 44 -18.12 3.30 -1.80
C CYS A 44 -18.77 4.57 -2.40
N GLU A 45 -18.64 4.78 -3.72
CA GLU A 45 -19.11 5.99 -4.39
C GLU A 45 -20.64 5.98 -4.57
N SER A 46 -21.27 7.14 -4.37
CA SER A 46 -22.71 7.36 -4.64
C SER A 46 -23.66 6.39 -3.93
N GLY A 47 -23.30 5.95 -2.71
CA GLY A 47 -24.11 5.03 -1.91
C GLY A 47 -24.02 3.56 -2.32
N ASN A 48 -23.29 3.24 -3.39
CA ASN A 48 -23.03 1.86 -3.80
C ASN A 48 -21.72 1.38 -3.19
N MET A 49 -21.81 0.51 -2.19
CA MET A 49 -20.65 -0.16 -1.61
C MET A 49 -20.37 -1.46 -2.35
N THR A 50 -19.12 -1.66 -2.73
CA THR A 50 -18.67 -2.95 -3.25
C THR A 50 -18.73 -4.01 -2.14
N LYS A 51 -18.95 -5.27 -2.51
CA LYS A 51 -18.98 -6.39 -1.55
C LYS A 51 -17.75 -6.43 -0.64
N LEU A 52 -16.57 -6.17 -1.19
CA LEU A 52 -15.33 -6.13 -0.41
C LEU A 52 -15.31 -4.96 0.57
N PHE A 53 -15.75 -3.77 0.16
CA PHE A 53 -15.82 -2.61 1.04
C PHE A 53 -16.75 -2.89 2.23
N THR A 54 -17.96 -3.40 1.97
CA THR A 54 -18.90 -3.78 3.04
C THR A 54 -18.29 -4.83 3.97
N LEU A 55 -17.68 -5.88 3.42
CA LEU A 55 -17.06 -6.94 4.22
C LEU A 55 -15.93 -6.42 5.12
N VAL A 56 -15.09 -5.52 4.62
CA VAL A 56 -14.01 -4.91 5.40
C VAL A 56 -14.59 -3.98 6.47
N ASN A 57 -15.57 -3.15 6.11
CA ASN A 57 -16.23 -2.23 7.03
C ASN A 57 -16.91 -2.99 8.20
N ASP A 58 -17.52 -4.14 7.92
CA ASP A 58 -18.23 -4.94 8.92
C ASP A 58 -17.28 -5.72 9.84
N GLN A 59 -16.16 -6.24 9.31
CA GLN A 59 -15.22 -7.08 10.07
C GLN A 59 -14.12 -6.29 10.81
N PHE A 60 -13.79 -5.08 10.36
CA PHE A 60 -12.69 -4.27 10.88
C PHE A 60 -13.19 -2.95 11.48
N VAL A 61 -14.19 -3.03 12.37
CA VAL A 61 -14.86 -1.86 12.99
C VAL A 61 -13.93 -0.91 13.76
N ASN A 62 -12.75 -1.39 14.19
CA ASN A 62 -11.76 -0.61 14.93
C ASN A 62 -10.60 -0.12 14.05
N THR A 63 -10.65 -0.39 12.75
CA THR A 63 -9.63 0.04 11.78
C THR A 63 -10.17 1.23 11.00
N SER A 64 -9.36 2.29 10.88
CA SER A 64 -9.77 3.46 10.08
C SER A 64 -9.87 3.09 8.60
N LEU A 65 -10.93 3.52 7.92
CA LEU A 65 -11.16 3.24 6.51
C LEU A 65 -11.24 4.55 5.72
N SER A 66 -10.27 4.75 4.84
CA SER A 66 -10.10 6.01 4.09
C SER A 66 -10.27 5.79 2.59
N ALA A 67 -11.10 6.63 1.96
CA ALA A 67 -11.32 6.61 0.52
C ALA A 67 -10.28 7.48 -0.21
N VAL A 68 -9.59 6.90 -1.20
CA VAL A 68 -8.56 7.58 -2.01
C VAL A 68 -8.99 7.64 -3.46
N GLN A 69 -8.78 8.76 -4.14
CA GLN A 69 -9.20 8.91 -5.54
C GLN A 69 -8.58 7.82 -6.43
N ARG A 70 -9.42 7.14 -7.22
CA ARG A 70 -9.02 6.01 -8.10
C ARG A 70 -7.84 6.34 -9.03
N LYS A 71 -7.66 7.61 -9.41
CA LYS A 71 -6.54 8.07 -10.25
C LYS A 71 -5.15 7.81 -9.65
N TYR A 72 -5.05 7.71 -8.32
CA TYR A 72 -3.78 7.43 -7.64
C TYR A 72 -3.40 5.94 -7.65
N PHE A 73 -4.35 5.05 -7.97
CA PHE A 73 -4.09 3.62 -8.15
C PHE A 73 -3.54 3.38 -9.56
N ASN A 74 -2.25 3.61 -9.74
CA ASN A 74 -1.57 3.60 -11.03
C ASN A 74 -0.33 2.70 -10.99
N GLU A 75 -0.34 1.63 -11.78
CA GLU A 75 0.74 0.64 -11.82
C GLU A 75 2.08 1.25 -12.25
N ALA A 76 2.09 2.07 -13.31
CA ALA A 76 3.31 2.69 -13.84
C ALA A 76 3.99 3.60 -12.79
N ARG A 77 3.20 4.33 -11.98
CA ARG A 77 3.71 5.05 -10.81
C ARG A 77 4.21 4.09 -9.73
N GLY A 78 3.52 2.99 -9.51
CA GLY A 78 3.88 1.97 -8.52
C GLY A 78 5.26 1.37 -8.79
N ILE A 79 5.54 0.99 -10.04
CA ILE A 79 6.86 0.44 -10.39
C ILE A 79 7.97 1.49 -10.30
N GLN A 80 7.67 2.77 -10.61
CA GLN A 80 8.62 3.87 -10.38
C GLN A 80 8.97 4.00 -8.89
N TYR A 81 7.99 3.94 -7.99
CA TYR A 81 8.25 3.96 -6.56
C TYR A 81 9.05 2.75 -6.09
N VAL A 82 8.77 1.54 -6.61
CA VAL A 82 9.59 0.37 -6.29
C VAL A 82 11.04 0.60 -6.72
N LYS A 83 11.29 1.15 -7.91
CA LYS A 83 12.64 1.44 -8.39
C LYS A 83 13.40 2.43 -7.52
N GLN A 84 12.72 3.47 -7.05
CA GLN A 84 13.31 4.53 -6.24
C GLN A 84 13.57 4.06 -4.81
N LEU A 85 12.55 3.45 -4.19
CA LEU A 85 12.57 3.13 -2.76
C LEU A 85 13.21 1.78 -2.42
N CYS A 86 13.45 0.92 -3.42
CA CYS A 86 14.07 -0.38 -3.19
C CYS A 86 15.57 -0.20 -2.93
N VAL A 87 16.05 -0.79 -1.83
CA VAL A 87 17.49 -0.81 -1.55
C VAL A 87 18.21 -1.68 -2.59
N PRO A 88 19.45 -1.34 -2.99
CA PRO A 88 20.16 -2.02 -4.08
C PRO A 88 20.26 -3.55 -3.93
N GLU A 89 20.34 -4.03 -2.68
CA GLU A 89 20.41 -5.45 -2.32
C GLU A 89 19.16 -6.24 -2.72
N PHE A 90 18.03 -5.57 -2.90
CA PHE A 90 16.76 -6.18 -3.34
C PHE A 90 16.37 -5.75 -4.77
N SER A 91 17.33 -5.31 -5.59
CA SER A 91 17.08 -4.87 -6.98
C SER A 91 16.38 -5.93 -7.86
N THR A 92 16.54 -7.22 -7.55
CA THR A 92 15.83 -8.31 -8.26
C THR A 92 14.32 -8.29 -8.06
N VAL A 93 13.82 -7.67 -6.97
CA VAL A 93 12.39 -7.53 -6.68
C VAL A 93 11.66 -6.83 -7.82
N GLU A 94 12.30 -5.86 -8.48
CA GLU A 94 11.72 -5.18 -9.64
C GLU A 94 11.24 -6.18 -10.71
N MET A 95 12.10 -7.14 -11.06
CA MET A 95 11.79 -8.14 -12.10
C MET A 95 10.60 -9.00 -11.71
N GLU A 96 10.46 -9.36 -10.43
CA GLU A 96 9.37 -10.18 -9.93
C GLU A 96 8.03 -9.44 -9.93
N VAL A 97 8.05 -8.15 -9.60
CA VAL A 97 6.83 -7.35 -9.38
C VAL A 97 6.36 -6.63 -10.64
N THR A 98 7.20 -6.49 -11.67
CA THR A 98 6.87 -5.80 -12.93
C THR A 98 5.59 -6.34 -13.59
N SER A 99 5.31 -7.64 -13.47
CA SER A 99 4.09 -8.26 -14.02
C SER A 99 2.86 -8.12 -13.10
N LYS A 100 2.99 -7.50 -11.91
CA LYS A 100 1.98 -7.51 -10.84
C LYS A 100 1.21 -6.19 -10.76
N TYR A 101 0.39 -5.96 -11.78
CA TYR A 101 -0.36 -4.72 -11.98
C TYR A 101 -1.13 -4.23 -10.72
N TYR A 102 -1.88 -5.09 -10.06
CA TYR A 102 -2.80 -4.66 -9.00
C TYR A 102 -2.09 -4.31 -7.69
N CYS A 103 -1.01 -5.00 -7.34
CA CYS A 103 -0.24 -4.61 -6.15
C CYS A 103 0.62 -3.38 -6.40
N LEU A 104 1.14 -3.19 -7.62
CA LEU A 104 1.84 -1.97 -8.00
C LEU A 104 0.91 -0.75 -7.98
N ALA A 105 -0.29 -0.87 -8.56
CA ALA A 105 -1.29 0.20 -8.50
C ALA A 105 -1.68 0.53 -7.04
N ALA A 106 -1.83 -0.48 -6.18
CA ALA A 106 -2.09 -0.27 -4.76
C ALA A 106 -0.90 0.40 -4.04
N ALA A 107 0.33 0.02 -4.38
CA ALA A 107 1.54 0.61 -3.82
C ALA A 107 1.66 2.10 -4.16
N ALA A 108 1.35 2.49 -5.40
CA ALA A 108 1.35 3.89 -5.82
C ALA A 108 0.43 4.75 -4.96
N ALA A 109 -0.81 4.29 -4.76
CA ALA A 109 -1.78 4.98 -3.92
C ALA A 109 -1.32 5.03 -2.45
N LEU A 110 -0.78 3.93 -1.93
CA LEU A 110 -0.33 3.81 -0.55
C LEU A 110 0.85 4.74 -0.24
N VAL A 111 1.90 4.71 -1.07
CA VAL A 111 3.06 5.60 -0.89
C VAL A 111 2.62 7.05 -0.97
N LYS A 112 1.79 7.39 -1.98
CA LYS A 112 1.30 8.76 -2.11
C LYS A 112 0.44 9.21 -0.92
N TYR A 113 -0.36 8.31 -0.37
CA TYR A 113 -1.19 8.57 0.80
C TYR A 113 -0.32 8.84 2.04
N VAL A 114 0.69 8.00 2.27
CA VAL A 114 1.63 8.18 3.39
C VAL A 114 2.42 9.48 3.24
N GLU A 115 2.95 9.79 2.06
CA GLU A 115 3.67 11.04 1.80
C GLU A 115 2.81 12.27 2.10
N PHE A 116 1.54 12.25 1.68
CA PHE A 116 0.67 13.41 1.78
C PHE A 116 0.05 13.59 3.17
N ILE A 117 -0.43 12.51 3.78
CA ILE A 117 -1.21 12.57 5.03
C ILE A 117 -0.30 12.52 6.26
N GLN A 118 0.78 11.74 6.20
CA GLN A 118 1.66 11.52 7.35
C GLN A 118 2.87 12.46 7.37
N ASN A 119 3.03 13.32 6.35
CA ASN A 119 4.18 14.21 6.17
C ASN A 119 5.54 13.47 6.24
N ILE A 120 5.56 12.20 5.80
CA ILE A 120 6.76 11.37 5.75
C ILE A 120 7.31 11.46 4.33
N VAL A 121 8.54 11.95 4.20
CA VAL A 121 9.27 11.90 2.93
C VAL A 121 10.11 10.63 2.92
N PHE A 122 9.83 9.70 2.00
CA PHE A 122 10.76 8.62 1.70
C PHE A 122 11.91 9.20 0.88
N VAL A 123 13.14 9.07 1.39
CA VAL A 123 14.35 9.62 0.75
C VAL A 123 15.19 8.45 0.24
N ASP A 124 15.62 8.52 -1.01
CA ASP A 124 16.38 7.46 -1.74
C ASP A 124 17.77 7.16 -1.14
N THR A 125 18.19 7.84 -0.06
CA THR A 125 19.54 7.64 0.49
C THR A 125 19.59 8.08 1.94
N ILE A 126 19.93 7.16 2.84
CA ILE A 126 20.47 7.52 4.15
C ILE A 126 21.82 8.17 3.87
N VAL A 127 21.86 9.50 3.79
CA VAL A 127 23.13 10.20 4.00
C VAL A 127 23.50 9.90 5.44
N TRP A 128 24.61 9.20 5.67
CA TRP A 128 25.23 9.17 6.98
C TRP A 128 25.42 10.62 7.40
N GLN A 129 24.54 11.15 8.24
CA GLN A 129 24.80 12.37 8.97
C GLN A 129 25.86 11.99 10.00
N GLN A 130 27.11 11.98 9.54
CA GLN A 130 28.26 11.98 10.40
C GLN A 130 28.17 13.29 11.19
N GLN A 131 27.65 13.21 12.41
CA GLN A 131 27.83 14.28 13.39
C GLN A 131 29.34 14.47 13.52
N GLN A 132 29.86 15.52 12.89
CA GLN A 132 31.21 16.01 13.15
C GLN A 132 31.18 16.76 14.47
N PRO A 133 32.14 16.50 15.37
CA PRO A 133 32.16 17.10 16.70
C PRO A 133 32.71 18.52 16.63
N TRP A 134 31.96 19.47 17.16
CA TRP A 134 32.44 20.50 18.10
C TRP A 134 31.31 20.81 19.07
#